data_AF-X1RSF2-F1
#
_entry.id   AF-X1RSF2-F1
#
_cell.length_a   1.000
_cell.length_b   1.000
_cell.length_c   1.000
_cell.angle_alpha   90.00
_cell.angle_beta   90.00
_cell.angle_gamma   90.00
#
_symmetry.space_group_name_H-M   'P 1'
#
loop_
_entity.id
_entity.type
_entity.pdbx_description
1 polymer ?
#
loop_
_entity_poly.entity_id
_entity_poly.type
_entity_poly.pdbx_seq_one_letter_code
_entity_poly.pdbx_strand_id
1 'polypeptide(L)'
;MHTAEKNRIVFARRGKVRRRALEKAIGKAKINFEKKTGIRSESETVIFSAYPSQYAGLQVIDYYLWALQRMFERGEDRFFHLLAPAYRLVMDLDDTRNKPYGEWYSDSNPLELKKIKPVAG
;
A
#
# COMPACT_ATOMS: atom_id res chain seq x y z
N MET A 1 -11.46 9.99 6.22
CA MET A 1 -11.33 9.08 7.38
C MET A 1 -12.71 8.50 7.64
N HIS A 2 -12.86 7.19 7.88
CA HIS A 2 -14.17 6.53 7.93
C HIS A 2 -14.98 6.93 9.17
N THR A 3 -16.29 7.15 9.00
CA THR A 3 -17.26 7.59 10.04
C THR A 3 -17.74 6.47 10.97
N ALA A 4 -17.15 5.28 10.88
CA ALA A 4 -17.50 4.16 11.75
C ALA A 4 -17.13 4.47 13.21
N GLU A 5 -17.94 4.01 14.17
CA GLU A 5 -17.63 4.15 15.60
C GLU A 5 -16.30 3.49 15.98
N LYS A 6 -15.92 2.41 15.27
CA LYS A 6 -14.66 1.70 15.44
C LYS A 6 -13.97 1.43 14.11
N ASN A 7 -12.69 1.78 14.04
CA ASN A 7 -11.81 1.52 12.91
C ASN A 7 -10.83 0.40 13.26
N ARG A 8 -10.94 -0.75 12.60
CA ARG A 8 -10.02 -1.87 12.78
C ARG A 8 -8.98 -1.87 11.68
N ILE A 9 -7.71 -1.79 12.06
CA ILE A 9 -6.57 -1.85 11.15
C ILE A 9 -5.83 -3.17 11.40
N VAL A 10 -5.77 -4.01 10.37
CA VAL A 10 -5.02 -5.28 10.41
C VAL A 10 -3.84 -5.17 9.47
N PHE A 11 -2.64 -5.50 9.95
CA PHE A 11 -1.43 -5.52 9.13
C PHE A 11 -0.74 -6.88 9.19
N ALA A 12 -0.11 -7.26 8.07
CA ALA A 12 0.61 -8.52 7.96
C ALA A 12 1.82 -8.54 8.92
N ARG A 13 2.00 -9.64 9.64
CA ARG A 13 3.12 -9.84 10.55
C ARG A 13 4.35 -10.34 9.80
N ARG A 14 5.45 -9.57 9.82
CA ARG A 14 6.78 -10.01 9.37
C ARG A 14 7.80 -9.77 10.49
N GLY A 15 8.22 -10.84 11.19
CA GLY A 15 9.17 -10.74 12.30
C GLY A 15 8.65 -9.94 13.51
N LYS A 16 9.53 -9.15 14.15
CA LYS A 16 9.21 -8.36 15.36
C LYS A 16 8.20 -7.25 15.02
N VAL A 17 7.08 -7.24 15.74
CA VAL A 17 5.94 -6.35 15.46
C VAL A 17 6.28 -4.90 15.85
N ARG A 18 6.33 -3.99 14.87
CA ARG A 18 6.57 -2.54 15.10
C ARG A 18 5.28 -1.77 15.43
N ARG A 19 4.45 -2.31 16.34
CA ARG A 19 3.11 -1.80 16.65
C ARG A 19 3.11 -0.32 17.06
N ARG A 20 4.01 0.06 17.97
CA ARG A 20 4.11 1.44 18.50
C ARG A 20 4.39 2.50 17.44
N ALA A 21 5.25 2.19 16.46
CA ALA A 21 5.57 3.14 15.39
C ALA A 21 4.35 3.40 14.50
N LEU A 22 3.57 2.34 14.22
CA LEU A 22 2.35 2.42 13.44
C LEU A 22 1.24 3.17 14.18
N GLU A 23 1.06 2.86 15.47
CA GLU A 23 0.14 3.60 16.37
C GLU A 23 0.46 5.10 16.39
N LYS A 24 1.74 5.46 16.54
CA LYS A 24 2.19 6.86 16.53
C LYS A 24 1.93 7.54 15.18
N ALA A 25 2.21 6.85 14.07
CA ALA A 25 1.98 7.38 12.72
C ALA A 25 0.47 7.61 12.45
N ILE A 26 -0.38 6.66 12.85
CA ILE A 26 -1.83 6.79 12.73
C ILE A 26 -2.35 7.93 13.61
N GLY A 27 -1.88 8.04 14.85
CA GLY A 27 -2.22 9.16 15.73
C GLY A 27 -1.88 10.52 15.12
N LYS A 28 -0.68 10.66 14.53
CA LYS A 28 -0.28 11.87 13.81
C LYS A 28 -1.16 12.14 12.58
N ALA A 29 -1.54 11.09 11.85
CA ALA A 29 -2.44 11.21 10.70
C ALA A 29 -3.83 11.70 11.11
N LYS A 30 -4.38 11.22 12.24
CA LYS A 30 -5.64 11.72 12.80
C LYS A 30 -5.56 13.21 13.09
N ILE A 31 -4.56 13.64 13.84
CA ILE A 31 -4.35 15.05 14.21
C ILE A 31 -4.25 15.94 12.95
N ASN A 32 -3.50 15.48 11.94
CA ASN A 32 -3.35 16.23 10.68
C ASN A 32 -4.68 16.31 9.91
N PHE A 33 -5.49 15.25 9.92
CA PHE A 33 -6.81 15.23 9.29
C PHE A 33 -7.77 16.20 9.99
N GLU A 34 -7.81 16.19 11.33
CA GLU A 34 -8.64 17.11 12.12
C GLU A 34 -8.26 18.57 11.85
N LYS A 35 -6.96 18.88 11.86
CA LYS A 35 -6.45 20.22 11.54
C LYS A 35 -6.84 20.69 10.13
N LYS A 36 -6.82 19.79 9.15
CA LYS A 36 -7.11 20.14 7.74
C LYS A 36 -8.60 20.27 7.45
N THR A 37 -9.45 19.48 8.12
CA THR A 37 -10.87 19.36 7.77
C THR A 37 -11.82 19.97 8.80
N GLY A 38 -11.34 20.23 10.03
CA GLY A 38 -12.19 20.64 11.16
C GLY A 38 -13.05 19.52 11.74
N ILE A 39 -13.02 18.32 11.14
CA ILE A 39 -13.83 17.17 11.57
C ILE A 39 -13.01 16.34 12.56
N ARG A 40 -13.54 16.19 13.79
CA ARG A 40 -12.93 15.36 14.83
C ARG A 40 -13.15 13.88 14.54
N SER A 41 -12.10 13.07 14.61
CA SER A 41 -12.18 11.62 14.41
C SER A 41 -12.05 10.89 15.74
N GLU A 42 -13.13 10.89 16.53
CA GLU A 42 -13.16 10.21 17.84
C GLU A 42 -13.24 8.68 17.75
N SER A 43 -13.48 8.12 16.55
CA SER A 43 -13.58 6.68 16.33
C SER A 43 -12.40 5.91 16.93
N GLU A 44 -12.72 4.92 17.78
CA GLU A 44 -11.73 4.02 18.38
C GLU A 44 -10.93 3.36 17.25
N THR A 45 -9.60 3.36 17.32
CA THR A 45 -8.78 2.71 16.29
C THR A 45 -7.93 1.64 16.91
N VAL A 46 -8.21 0.39 16.53
CA VAL A 46 -7.54 -0.78 17.08
C VAL A 46 -6.67 -1.41 16.01
N ILE A 47 -5.40 -1.61 16.34
CA ILE A 47 -4.35 -2.03 15.41
C ILE A 47 -3.87 -3.44 15.79
N PHE A 48 -4.02 -4.39 14.87
CA PHE A 48 -3.66 -5.79 15.06
C PHE A 48 -2.65 -6.26 14.03
N SER A 49 -1.67 -7.04 14.47
CA SER A 49 -0.80 -7.81 13.58
C SER A 49 -1.37 -9.21 13.40
N ALA A 50 -1.41 -9.72 12.17
CA ALA A 50 -1.89 -11.08 11.90
C ALA A 50 -1.15 -11.74 10.73
N TYR A 51 -1.27 -13.06 10.65
CA TYR A 51 -0.84 -13.82 9.48
C TYR A 51 -1.89 -13.73 8.36
N PRO A 52 -1.48 -13.79 7.08
CA PRO A 52 -2.43 -13.82 5.97
C PRO A 52 -3.49 -14.93 6.09
N SER A 53 -3.14 -16.10 6.61
CA SER A 53 -4.08 -17.20 6.85
C SER A 53 -5.23 -16.84 7.80
N GLN A 54 -5.10 -15.81 8.64
CA GLN A 54 -6.10 -15.41 9.63
C GLN A 54 -7.11 -14.39 9.10
N TYR A 55 -6.79 -13.66 8.03
CA TYR A 55 -7.64 -12.59 7.50
C TYR A 55 -7.60 -12.58 5.97
N ALA A 56 -8.74 -12.81 5.33
CA ALA A 56 -8.85 -12.83 3.87
C ALA A 56 -8.31 -11.55 3.20
N GLY A 57 -8.55 -10.37 3.80
CA GLY A 57 -8.01 -9.11 3.28
C GLY A 57 -6.49 -9.07 3.21
N LEU A 58 -5.79 -9.74 4.14
CA LEU A 58 -4.34 -9.87 4.07
C LEU A 58 -3.89 -10.79 2.93
N GLN A 59 -4.65 -11.84 2.61
CA GLN A 59 -4.34 -12.73 1.47
C GLN A 59 -4.54 -12.02 0.13
N VAL A 60 -5.60 -11.21 0.02
CA VAL A 60 -5.86 -10.41 -1.19
C VAL A 60 -4.71 -9.46 -1.44
N ILE A 61 -4.31 -8.67 -0.44
CA ILE A 61 -3.19 -7.73 -0.60
C ILE A 61 -1.86 -8.45 -0.85
N ASP A 62 -1.64 -9.62 -0.23
CA ASP A 62 -0.45 -10.43 -0.49
C ASP A 62 -0.38 -10.87 -1.96
N TYR A 63 -1.50 -11.31 -2.54
CA TYR A 63 -1.57 -11.66 -3.96
C TYR A 63 -1.33 -10.44 -4.87
N TYR A 64 -1.85 -9.27 -4.50
CA TYR A 64 -1.63 -8.02 -5.23
C TYR A 64 -0.14 -7.64 -5.24
N LEU A 65 0.53 -7.75 -4.09
CA LEU A 65 1.96 -7.46 -3.99
C LEU A 65 2.79 -8.51 -4.72
N TRP A 66 2.41 -9.79 -4.64
CA TRP A 66 3.06 -10.88 -5.38
C TRP A 66 2.97 -10.68 -6.90
N ALA A 67 1.78 -10.34 -7.41
CA ALA A 67 1.59 -10.10 -8.84
C ALA A 67 2.46 -8.93 -9.34
N LEU A 68 2.53 -7.85 -8.56
CA LEU A 68 3.40 -6.71 -8.84
C LEU A 68 4.88 -7.13 -8.80
N GLN A 69 5.32 -7.84 -7.75
CA GLN A 69 6.70 -8.32 -7.62
C GLN A 69 7.12 -9.18 -8.81
N ARG A 70 6.27 -10.11 -9.28
CA ARG A 70 6.57 -10.94 -10.44
C ARG A 70 6.78 -10.14 -11.72
N MET A 71 6.01 -9.07 -11.89
CA MET A 71 6.16 -8.19 -13.03
C MET A 71 7.54 -7.51 -13.01
N PHE A 72 7.98 -7.03 -11.85
CA PHE A 72 9.29 -6.39 -11.68
C PHE A 72 10.47 -7.36 -11.76
N GLU A 73 10.39 -8.50 -11.08
CA GLU A 73 11.54 -9.43 -10.94
C GLU A 73 11.63 -10.45 -12.07
N ARG A 74 10.49 -10.86 -12.63
CA ARG A 74 10.41 -11.97 -13.60
C ARG A 74 9.86 -11.56 -14.96
N GLY A 75 9.46 -10.31 -15.11
CA GLY A 75 8.82 -9.80 -16.32
C GLY A 75 7.46 -10.45 -16.61
N GLU A 76 6.81 -11.05 -15.61
CA GLU A 76 5.51 -11.71 -15.78
C GLU A 76 4.37 -10.77 -15.44
N ASP A 77 3.80 -10.10 -16.45
CA ASP A 77 2.74 -9.09 -16.28
C ASP A 77 1.32 -9.66 -16.30
N ARG A 78 1.10 -10.88 -16.80
CA ARG A 78 -0.23 -11.53 -16.88
C ARG A 78 -1.04 -11.49 -15.58
N PHE A 79 -0.38 -11.63 -14.43
CA PHE A 79 -1.04 -11.60 -13.11
C PHE A 79 -1.38 -10.19 -12.68
N PHE A 80 -0.47 -9.24 -12.94
CA PHE A 80 -0.70 -7.83 -12.67
C PHE A 80 -1.80 -7.26 -13.56
N HIS A 81 -1.81 -7.61 -14.85
CA HIS A 81 -2.78 -7.09 -15.82
C HIS A 81 -4.23 -7.37 -15.42
N LEU A 82 -4.50 -8.56 -14.86
CA LEU A 82 -5.83 -8.92 -14.34
C LEU A 82 -6.26 -8.06 -13.13
N LEU A 83 -5.29 -7.57 -12.36
CA LEU A 83 -5.52 -6.77 -11.17
C LEU A 83 -5.35 -5.27 -11.42
N ALA A 84 -4.77 -4.87 -12.57
CA ALA A 84 -4.41 -3.48 -12.88
C ALA A 84 -5.55 -2.48 -12.64
N PRO A 85 -6.82 -2.77 -12.98
CA PRO A 85 -7.94 -1.86 -12.69
C PRO A 85 -8.19 -1.58 -11.19
N ALA A 86 -7.69 -2.44 -10.29
CA ALA A 86 -7.82 -2.26 -8.85
C ALA A 86 -6.70 -1.39 -8.24
N TYR A 87 -5.64 -1.06 -8.99
CA TYR A 87 -4.60 -0.15 -8.55
C TYR A 87 -4.88 1.27 -9.07
N ARG A 88 -5.04 2.21 -8.15
CA ARG A 88 -5.21 3.63 -8.49
C ARG A 88 -3.88 4.35 -8.74
N LEU A 89 -2.84 3.92 -8.02
CA LEU A 89 -1.53 4.55 -8.04
C LEU A 89 -0.46 3.55 -7.59
N VAL A 90 0.61 3.42 -8.38
CA VAL A 90 1.85 2.76 -8.00
C VAL A 90 2.96 3.80 -8.06
N MET A 91 3.72 3.94 -6.97
CA MET A 91 4.88 4.83 -6.92
C MET A 91 6.14 3.96 -6.92
N ASP A 92 6.91 4.05 -7.99
CA ASP A 92 8.22 3.44 -8.10
C ASP A 92 9.27 4.47 -7.70
N LEU A 93 9.77 4.36 -6.46
CA LEU A 93 10.73 5.32 -5.90
C LEU A 93 12.14 5.13 -6.47
N ASP A 94 12.43 3.96 -7.06
CA ASP A 94 13.75 3.60 -7.59
C ASP A 94 13.89 3.96 -9.08
N ASP A 95 12.77 4.22 -9.75
CA ASP A 95 12.73 4.74 -11.12
C ASP A 95 13.04 6.23 -11.18
N THR A 96 14.32 6.54 -11.19
CA THR A 96 14.83 7.91 -11.30
C THR A 96 15.17 8.36 -12.72
N ARG A 97 14.72 7.65 -13.75
CA ARG A 97 15.04 7.96 -15.16
C ARG A 97 14.55 9.34 -15.59
N ASN A 98 13.37 9.73 -15.13
CA ASN A 98 12.75 11.01 -15.49
C ASN A 98 12.81 12.03 -14.35
N LYS A 99 12.70 11.59 -13.10
CA LYS A 99 12.57 12.45 -11.91
C LYS A 99 13.40 11.88 -10.75
N PRO A 100 14.06 12.72 -9.93
CA PRO A 100 14.88 12.24 -8.82
C PRO A 100 14.08 11.64 -7.65
N TYR A 101 12.75 11.80 -7.62
CA TYR A 101 11.87 11.31 -6.55
C TYR A 101 11.06 10.06 -6.93
N GLY A 102 11.39 9.43 -8.06
CA GLY A 102 10.68 8.26 -8.57
C GLY A 102 9.63 8.58 -9.63
N GLU A 103 9.05 7.52 -10.21
CA GLU A 103 8.00 7.59 -11.23
C GLU A 103 6.65 7.14 -10.68
N TRP A 104 5.60 7.81 -11.13
CA TRP A 104 4.24 7.59 -10.65
C TRP A 104 3.39 7.01 -11.78
N TYR A 105 2.83 5.83 -11.51
CA TYR A 105 1.96 5.13 -12.43
C TYR A 105 0.51 5.22 -11.94
N SER A 106 -0.33 5.85 -12.74
CA SER A 106 -1.75 6.13 -12.44
C SER A 106 -2.61 5.81 -13.65
N ASP A 107 -3.91 6.08 -13.59
CA ASP A 107 -4.82 5.88 -14.73
C ASP A 107 -4.36 6.61 -16.01
N SER A 108 -3.72 7.78 -15.88
CA SER A 108 -3.17 8.55 -17.00
C SER A 108 -1.79 8.09 -17.46
N ASN A 109 -1.08 7.31 -16.63
CA ASN A 109 0.23 6.73 -16.93
C ASN A 109 0.27 5.29 -16.40
N PRO A 110 -0.42 4.34 -17.05
CA PRO A 110 -0.51 2.98 -16.52
C PRO A 110 0.87 2.31 -16.48
N LEU A 111 1.09 1.48 -15.46
CA LEU A 111 2.29 0.65 -15.36
C LEU A 111 2.20 -0.47 -16.40
N GLU A 112 3.23 -0.57 -17.24
CA GLU A 112 3.34 -1.58 -18.29
C GLU A 112 4.73 -2.21 -18.22
N LEU A 113 4.86 -3.45 -18.68
CA LEU A 113 6.12 -4.21 -18.59
C LEU A 113 7.29 -3.46 -19.23
N LYS A 114 7.06 -2.84 -20.39
CA LYS A 114 8.06 -2.03 -21.12
C LYS A 114 8.54 -0.79 -20.35
N LYS A 115 7.77 -0.32 -19.37
CA LYS A 115 8.10 0.85 -18.55
C LYS A 115 8.89 0.46 -17.31
N ILE A 116 8.96 -0.81 -16.94
CA ILE A 116 9.71 -1.21 -15.74
C ILE A 116 11.21 -0.95 -15.94
N LYS A 117 11.84 -0.34 -14.94
CA LYS A 117 13.30 -0.24 -14.89
C LYS A 117 13.86 -1.63 -14.58
N PRO A 118 14.81 -2.16 -15.38
CA PRO A 118 15.42 -3.45 -15.07
C PRO A 118 16.01 -3.43 -13.66
N VAL A 119 15.66 -4.43 -12.85
CA VAL A 119 16.27 -4.61 -11.54
C VAL A 119 17.73 -5.01 -11.80
N ALA A 120 18.68 -4.16 -11.42
CA ALA A 120 20.08 -4.57 -11.37
C ALA A 120 20.19 -5.61 -10.26
N GLY A 121 20.48 -6.86 -10.64
CA GLY A 121 20.71 -7.96 -9.71
C GLY A 121 21.98 -7.79 -8.90
#